data_AF-A0A5B8LLG0-F1
#
_entry.id   AF-A0A5B8LLG0-F1
#
_cell.length_a   1.000
_cell.length_b   1.000
_cell.length_c   1.000
_cell.angle_alpha   90.00
_cell.angle_beta   90.00
_cell.angle_gamma   90.00
#
_symmetry.space_group_name_H-M   'P 1'
#
loop_
_entity.id
_entity.type
_entity.pdbx_description
1 polymer ?
#
loop_
_entity_poly.entity_id
_entity_poly.type
_entity_poly.pdbx_seq_one_letter_code
_entity_poly.pdbx_strand_id
1 'polypeptide(L)' 'MKKSTRALLGMLVLDALIAAGVVWFVMDIKHGAALTVPPAEAISTVTTIGGGAIGIVTGILLVAFFVHRKRGN' A
#
# COMPACT_ATOMS: atom_id res chain seq x y z
N MET A 1 -24.27 2.66 -4.22
CA MET A 1 -23.21 1.72 -3.78
C MET A 1 -23.46 1.32 -2.34
N LYS A 2 -23.45 0.02 -2.00
CA LYS A 2 -23.58 -0.44 -0.60
C LYS A 2 -22.39 0.09 0.22
N LYS A 3 -22.59 0.31 1.52
CA LYS A 3 -21.58 0.88 2.43
C LYS A 3 -20.27 0.06 2.41
N SER A 4 -20.38 -1.26 2.22
CA SER A 4 -19.27 -2.21 2.06
C SER A 4 -18.47 -2.01 0.77
N THR A 5 -19.13 -1.71 -0.36
CA THR A 5 -18.46 -1.42 -1.64
C THR A 5 -17.64 -0.13 -1.58
N ARG A 6 -18.12 0.89 -0.86
CA ARG A 6 -17.35 2.13 -0.63
C ARG A 6 -16.10 1.90 0.22
N ALA A 7 -16.16 1.00 1.20
CA ALA A 7 -15.00 0.64 2.01
C ALA A 7 -13.94 -0.11 1.19
N LEU A 8 -14.36 -1.05 0.33
CA LEU A 8 -13.47 -1.73 -0.61
C LEU A 8 -12.84 -0.78 -1.63
N LEU A 9 -13.61 0.18 -2.15
CA LEU A 9 -13.06 1.17 -3.07
C LEU A 9 -12.05 2.10 -2.35
N GLY A 10 -12.36 2.50 -1.12
CA GLY A 10 -11.42 3.28 -0.29
C GLY A 10 -10.12 2.53 -0.03
N MET A 11 -10.20 1.22 0.23
CA MET A 11 -9.03 0.34 0.36
C MET A 11 -8.18 0.33 -0.91
N LEU A 12 -8.80 0.09 -2.06
CA LEU A 12 -8.10 0.03 -3.34
C LEU A 12 -7.36 1.36 -3.64
N VAL A 13 -8.00 2.49 -3.33
CA VAL A 13 -7.37 3.81 -3.49
C VAL A 13 -6.17 3.99 -2.55
N LEU A 14 -6.30 3.53 -1.30
CA LEU A 14 -5.22 3.64 -0.31
C LEU A 14 -4.00 2.78 -0.70
N ASP A 15 -4.23 1.55 -1.16
CA ASP A 15 -3.17 0.68 -1.66
C ASP A 15 -2.51 1.26 -2.92
N ALA A 16 -3.30 1.83 -3.83
CA ALA A 16 -2.79 2.49 -5.03
C ALA A 16 -1.91 3.72 -4.69
N LEU A 17 -2.27 4.49 -3.66
CA LEU A 17 -1.46 5.62 -3.20
C LEU A 17 -0.13 5.17 -2.61
N ILE A 18 -0.13 4.10 -1.78
CA ILE A 18 1.11 3.55 -1.22
C ILE A 18 2.00 3.00 -2.34
N ALA A 19 1.43 2.25 -3.28
CA ALA A 19 2.16 1.71 -4.43
C ALA A 19 2.76 2.83 -5.29
N ALA A 20 2.00 3.89 -5.57
CA ALA A 20 2.49 5.05 -6.31
C ALA A 20 3.66 5.75 -5.59
N GLY A 21 3.57 5.90 -4.26
CA GLY A 21 4.65 6.48 -3.46
C GLY A 21 5.94 5.65 -3.50
N VAL A 22 5.82 4.32 -3.40
CA VAL A 22 6.95 3.38 -3.52
C VAL A 22 7.59 3.47 -4.91
N VAL A 23 6.78 3.44 -5.97
CA VAL A 23 7.27 3.53 -7.35
C VAL A 23 7.97 4.87 -7.59
N TRP A 24 7.38 5.97 -7.13
CA TRP A 24 7.98 7.29 -7.25
C TRP A 24 9.33 7.37 -6.53
N PHE A 25 9.41 6.89 -5.30
CA PHE A 25 10.66 6.87 -4.53
C PHE A 25 11.73 5.98 -5.17
N VAL A 26 11.35 4.81 -5.70
CA VAL A 26 12.26 3.94 -6.46
C VAL A 26 12.77 4.61 -7.73
N MET A 27 11.94 5.37 -8.44
CA MET A 27 12.39 6.16 -9.59
C MET A 27 13.38 7.23 -9.15
N ASP A 28 13.13 7.93 -8.05
CA ASP A 28 14.01 8.99 -7.56
C ASP A 28 15.40 8.44 -7.18
N ILE A 29 15.45 7.28 -6.52
CA ILE A 29 16.68 6.52 -6.24
C ILE A 29 17.45 6.20 -7.54
N LYS A 30 16.74 5.75 -8.58
CA LYS A 30 17.36 5.40 -9.87
C LYS A 30 17.92 6.60 -10.63
N HIS A 31 17.34 7.79 -10.46
CA HIS A 31 17.81 9.02 -11.10
C HIS A 31 19.01 9.66 -10.38
N GLY A 32 19.51 9.04 -9.30
CA GLY A 32 20.73 9.49 -8.62
C GLY A 32 20.48 10.61 -7.62
N ALA A 33 19.25 10.77 -7.11
CA ALA A 33 19.01 11.56 -5.91
C ALA A 33 19.93 11.01 -4.80
N ALA A 34 20.82 11.87 -4.29
CA ALA A 34 21.99 11.47 -3.52
C ALA A 34 21.64 10.54 -2.34
N LEU A 35 21.99 9.26 -2.46
CA LEU A 35 21.89 8.29 -1.38
C LEU A 35 23.28 7.97 -0.87
N THR A 36 23.44 8.11 0.44
CA THR A 36 24.57 7.56 1.20
C THR A 36 24.54 6.03 1.27
N VAL A 37 23.48 5.40 0.73
CA VAL A 37 23.20 3.97 0.74
C VAL A 37 23.24 3.43 -0.70
N PRO A 38 23.77 2.22 -0.95
CA PRO A 38 23.71 1.60 -2.27
C PRO A 38 22.27 1.56 -2.84
N PRO A 39 22.04 1.99 -4.09
CA PRO A 39 20.69 2.10 -4.66
C PRO A 39 19.88 0.81 -4.60
N ALA A 40 20.54 -0.34 -4.78
CA ALA A 40 19.89 -1.65 -4.72
C ALA A 40 19.35 -1.97 -3.31
N GLU A 41 20.10 -1.60 -2.27
CA GLU A 41 19.71 -1.82 -0.88
C GLU A 41 18.55 -0.89 -0.50
N ALA A 42 18.63 0.39 -0.87
CA ALA A 42 17.56 1.37 -0.66
C ALA A 42 16.24 0.95 -1.33
N ILE A 43 16.29 0.48 -2.59
CA ILE A 43 15.11 -0.02 -3.31
C ILE A 43 14.51 -1.24 -2.59
N SER A 44 15.35 -2.18 -2.16
CA SER A 44 14.90 -3.38 -1.44
C SER A 44 14.17 -3.02 -0.15
N THR A 45 14.74 -2.11 0.66
CA THR A 45 14.14 -1.64 1.91
C THR A 45 12.81 -0.95 1.67
N VAL A 46 12.75 0.00 0.73
CA VAL A 46 11.54 0.76 0.42
C VAL A 46 10.43 -0.15 -0.11
N THR A 47 10.77 -1.09 -0.99
CA THR A 47 9.80 -2.05 -1.54
C THR A 47 9.29 -3.00 -0.45
N THR A 48 10.16 -3.44 0.46
CA THR A 48 9.79 -4.31 1.59
C THR A 48 8.85 -3.59 2.55
N ILE A 49 9.18 -2.36 2.95
CA ILE A 49 8.34 -1.56 3.85
C ILE A 49 7.01 -1.22 3.17
N GLY A 50 7.04 -0.81 1.91
CA GLY A 50 5.86 -0.48 1.13
C GLY A 50 4.91 -1.67 0.95
N GLY A 51 5.44 -2.84 0.61
CA GLY A 51 4.67 -4.07 0.50
C GLY A 51 4.09 -4.52 1.86
N GLY A 52 4.85 -4.37 2.94
CA GLY A 52 4.38 -4.63 4.30
C GLY A 52 3.22 -3.72 4.70
N ALA A 53 3.31 -2.42 4.40
CA ALA A 53 2.26 -1.44 4.67
C ALA A 53 0.96 -1.79 3.92
N ILE A 54 1.05 -2.09 2.62
CA ILE A 54 -0.10 -2.54 1.81
C ILE A 54 -0.72 -3.80 2.42
N GLY A 55 0.10 -4.81 2.76
CA GLY A 55 -0.38 -6.06 3.37
C GLY A 55 -1.15 -5.85 4.68
N ILE A 56 -0.66 -4.97 5.56
CA ILE A 56 -1.33 -4.65 6.85
C ILE A 56 -2.66 -3.95 6.60
N VAL A 57 -2.66 -2.90 5.76
CA VAL A 57 -3.87 -2.12 5.43
C VAL A 57 -4.92 -3.04 4.81
N THR A 58 -4.52 -3.85 3.84
CA THR A 58 -5.35 -4.86 3.18
C THR A 58 -5.93 -5.84 4.18
N GLY A 59 -5.11 -6.38 5.08
CA GLY A 59 -5.54 -7.35 6.09
C GLY A 59 -6.62 -6.78 7.03
N ILE A 60 -6.40 -5.58 7.58
CA ILE A 60 -7.34 -4.92 8.49
C ILE A 60 -8.68 -4.64 7.80
N LEU A 61 -8.62 -4.12 6.56
CA LEU A 61 -9.82 -3.73 5.82
C LEU A 61 -10.61 -4.95 5.32
N LEU A 62 -9.93 -6.04 4.93
CA LEU A 62 -10.59 -7.32 4.63
C LEU A 62 -11.31 -7.88 5.87
N VAL A 63 -10.66 -7.86 7.03
CA VAL A 63 -11.30 -8.27 8.29
C VAL A 63 -12.54 -7.41 8.56
N ALA A 64 -12.44 -6.09 8.44
CA ALA A 64 -13.57 -5.18 8.60
C ALA A 64 -14.69 -5.46 7.58
N PHE A 65 -14.35 -5.78 6.33
CA PHE A 65 -15.30 -6.16 5.29
C PHE A 65 -16.04 -7.46 5.63
N PHE A 66 -15.32 -8.52 6.02
CA PHE A 66 -15.95 -9.79 6.42
C PHE A 66 -16.83 -9.64 7.65
N VAL A 67 -16.42 -8.84 8.63
CA VAL A 67 -17.24 -8.50 9.81
C VAL A 67 -18.51 -7.76 9.41
N HIS A 68 -18.42 -6.77 8.51
CA HIS A 68 -19.58 -6.05 8.01
C HIS A 68 -20.52 -6.94 7.17
N ARG A 69 -19.96 -7.83 6.35
CA ARG A 69 -20.73 -8.78 5.55
C ARG A 69 -21.47 -9.79 6.43
N LYS A 70 -20.83 -10.31 7.49
CA LYS A 70 -21.48 -11.20 8.47
C LYS A 70 -22.62 -10.52 9.24
N ARG A 71 -22.55 -9.18 9.41
CA ARG A 71 -23.61 -8.38 10.05
C ARG A 71 -24.79 -8.02 9.13
N GLY A 72 -24.83 -8.54 7.90
CA GLY A 72 -26.01 -8.44 7.02
C GLY A 72 -26.10 -7.17 6.15
N ASN A 73 -25.00 -6.43 5.97
CA ASN A 73 -24.90 -5.29 5.04
C ASN A 73 -24.26 -5.69 3.70
#